data_AF-A0A2V8FXY8-F1
#
_entry.id   AF-A0A2V8FXY8-F1
#
_cell.length_a   1.000
_cell.length_b   1.000
_cell.length_c   1.000
_cell.angle_alpha   90.00
_cell.angle_beta   90.00
_cell.angle_gamma   90.00
#
_symmetry.space_group_name_H-M   'P 1'
#
loop_
_entity.id
_entity.type
_entity.pdbx_description
1 polymer ?
#
loop_
_entity_poly.entity_id
_entity_poly.type
_entity_poly.pdbx_seq_one_letter_code
_entity_poly.pdbx_strand_id
1 'polypeptide(L)' 'LSATEFATQEGTLYPLLSKMRRERLVDYEWRESGAGPPRKYYKLTGEGTTQLAELDNYWRGINTTIDQLGR' A
#
# COMPACT_ATOMS: atom_id res chain seq x y z
N LEU A 1 8.02 6.16 -7.17
CA LEU A 1 7.54 6.74 -5.90
C LEU A 1 8.16 8.11 -5.58
N SER A 2 9.21 8.58 -6.28
CA SER A 2 9.85 9.88 -6.02
C SER A 2 9.09 11.10 -6.55
N ALA A 3 8.06 10.91 -7.38
CA ALA A 3 7.30 11.99 -8.02
C ALA A 3 5.98 12.32 -7.32
N THR A 4 5.68 11.70 -6.18
CA THR A 4 4.47 11.96 -5.40
C THR A 4 4.80 12.80 -4.18
N GLU A 5 3.84 13.62 -3.73
CA GLU A 5 3.94 14.45 -2.53
C GLU A 5 4.26 13.62 -1.26
N PHE A 6 3.95 12.32 -1.29
CA PHE A 6 4.25 11.33 -0.25
C PHE A 6 5.48 10.46 -0.57
N ALA A 7 6.49 11.00 -1.25
CA ALA A 7 7.69 10.25 -1.60
C ALA A 7 8.34 9.63 -0.35
N THR A 8 8.32 8.30 -0.28
CA THR A 8 8.89 7.53 0.83
C THR A 8 10.31 7.08 0.49
N GLN A 9 11.21 7.09 1.48
CA GLN A 9 12.57 6.58 1.31
C GLN A 9 12.55 5.05 1.15
N GLU A 10 13.49 4.48 0.39
CA GLU A 10 13.60 3.02 0.25
C GLU A 10 13.71 2.31 1.61
N GLY A 11 14.39 2.94 2.57
CA GLY A 11 14.53 2.44 3.95
C GLY A 11 13.21 2.33 4.72
N THR A 12 12.15 3.02 4.29
CA THR A 12 10.82 2.99 4.93
C THR A 12 9.85 2.07 4.18
N LEU A 13 10.02 1.91 2.86
CA LEU A 13 9.14 1.09 2.04
C LEU A 13 9.22 -0.39 2.39
N TYR A 14 10.43 -0.95 2.53
CA TYR A 14 10.59 -2.38 2.81
C TYR A 14 10.08 -2.80 4.20
N PRO A 15 10.33 -2.05 5.29
CA PRO A 15 9.70 -2.32 6.57
C PRO A 15 8.17 -2.30 6.51
N LEU A 16 7.59 -1.36 5.75
CA LEU A 16 6.14 -1.29 5.56
C LEU A 16 5.60 -2.52 4.83
N LEU A 17 6.20 -2.90 3.69
CA LEU A 17 5.81 -4.11 2.96
C LEU A 17 5.99 -5.38 3.80
N SER A 18 7.03 -5.43 4.62
CA SER A 18 7.27 -6.53 5.57
C SER A 18 6.16 -6.60 6.63
N LYS A 19 5.75 -5.45 7.17
CA LYS A 19 4.62 -5.36 8.12
C LYS A 19 3.31 -5.80 7.47
N MET A 20 2.96 -5.24 6.32
CA MET A 20 1.74 -5.58 5.58
C MET A 20 1.67 -7.07 5.24
N ARG A 21 2.81 -7.70 4.95
CA ARG A 21 2.88 -9.16 4.74
C ARG A 21 2.64 -9.94 6.04
N ARG A 22 3.19 -9.52 7.17
CA ARG A 22 2.91 -10.15 8.47
C ARG A 22 1.43 -10.06 8.84
N GLU A 23 0.78 -8.98 8.43
CA GLU A 23 -0.66 -8.74 8.55
C GLU A 23 -1.49 -9.43 7.45
N ARG A 24 -0.85 -10.21 6.56
CA ARG A 24 -1.49 -10.95 5.45
C ARG A 24 -2.20 -10.09 4.41
N LEU A 25 -1.90 -8.80 4.34
CA LEU A 25 -2.51 -7.86 3.41
C LEU A 25 -1.88 -7.91 2.03
N VAL A 26 -0.59 -8.25 1.97
CA VAL A 26 0.15 -8.42 0.73
C VAL A 26 0.90 -9.75 0.75
N ASP A 27 1.09 -10.30 -0.43
CA ASP A 27 2.02 -11.39 -0.66
C ASP A 27 3.03 -10.99 -1.75
N TYR A 28 4.06 -11.81 -1.96
CA TYR A 28 5.03 -11.58 -3.03
C TYR A 28 5.36 -12.85 -3.79
N GLU A 29 5.78 -12.65 -5.03
CA GLU A 29 6.43 -13.67 -5.85
C GLU A 29 7.84 -13.22 -6.23
N TRP A 30 8.77 -14.17 -6.27
CA TRP A 30 10.09 -13.93 -6.83
C TRP A 30 9.99 -13.96 -8.35
N ARG A 31 10.50 -12.93 -9.00
CA ARG A 31 10.70 -12.91 -10.44
C ARG A 31 12.18 -12.77 -10.74
N GLU A 32 12.66 -13.63 -11.62
CA GLU A 32 14.00 -13.48 -12.18
C GLU A 32 14.12 -12.12 -12.87
N SER A 33 15.29 -11.53 -12.77
CA SER A 33 15.58 -10.26 -13.43
C SER A 33 16.59 -10.53 -14.53
N GLY A 34 16.37 -9.94 -15.71
CA GLY A 34 17.25 -10.16 -16.87
C GLY A 34 18.70 -9.67 -16.67
N ALA A 35 18.95 -8.88 -15.64
CA ALA A 35 20.28 -8.48 -15.18
C ALA A 35 20.23 -8.16 -13.69
N GLY A 36 20.69 -9.08 -12.84
CA GLY A 36 20.81 -8.88 -11.38
C GLY A 36 20.00 -9.88 -10.53
N PRO A 37 20.01 -9.69 -9.20
CA PRO A 37 19.34 -10.59 -8.27
C PRO A 37 17.82 -10.64 -8.50
N PRO A 38 17.16 -11.75 -8.12
CA PRO A 38 15.71 -11.88 -8.27
C PRO A 38 14.98 -10.78 -7.49
N ARG A 39 13.87 -10.29 -8.05
CA ARG A 39 13.08 -9.20 -7.49
C ARG A 39 11.79 -9.74 -6.89
N LYS A 40 11.37 -9.16 -5.76
CA LYS A 40 10.06 -9.44 -5.18
C LYS A 40 9.01 -8.55 -5.81
N TYR A 41 7.98 -9.15 -6.39
CA TYR A 41 6.79 -8.45 -6.88
C TYR A 41 5.66 -8.67 -5.89
N TYR A 42 5.18 -7.59 -5.29
CA TYR A 42 4.13 -7.63 -4.28
C TYR A 42 2.75 -7.48 -4.91
N LYS A 43 1.77 -8.18 -4.36
CA LYS A 43 0.35 -8.07 -4.72
C LYS A 43 -0.52 -8.08 -3.47
N LEU A 44 -1.68 -7.44 -3.54
CA LEU A 44 -2.69 -7.56 -2.48
C LEU A 44 -3.20 -9.00 -2.39
N THR A 45 -3.47 -9.44 -1.18
CA THR A 45 -4.28 -10.64 -0.92
C THR A 45 -5.76 -10.29 -0.95
N GLY A 46 -6.64 -11.28 -0.84
CA GLY A 46 -8.07 -11.01 -0.64
C GLY A 46 -8.34 -10.17 0.61
N GLU A 47 -7.67 -10.45 1.72
CA GLU A 47 -7.75 -9.66 2.96
C GLU A 47 -7.27 -8.22 2.74
N GLY A 48 -6.17 -8.04 2.01
CA GLY A 48 -5.65 -6.72 1.66
C GLY A 48 -6.59 -5.91 0.77
N THR A 49 -7.26 -6.55 -0.19
CA THR A 49 -8.27 -5.89 -1.03
C THR A 49 -9.49 -5.45 -0.20
N THR A 50 -9.97 -6.28 0.71
CA THR A 50 -11.07 -5.92 1.62
C THR A 50 -10.71 -4.74 2.50
N GLN A 51 -9.54 -4.77 3.15
CA GLN A 51 -9.10 -3.69 4.02
C GLN A 51 -8.87 -2.38 3.24
N LEU A 52 -8.36 -2.46 2.01
CA LEU A 52 -8.24 -1.29 1.15
C LEU A 52 -9.62 -0.66 0.88
N ALA A 53 -10.64 -1.46 0.58
CA ALA A 53 -11.99 -0.96 0.35
C ALA A 53 -12.60 -0.30 1.61
N GLU A 54 -12.35 -0.87 2.79
CA GLU A 54 -12.75 -0.27 4.07
C GLU A 54 -12.08 1.07 4.32
N LEU A 55 -10.76 1.14 4.07
CA LEU A 55 -9.99 2.37 4.21
C LEU A 55 -10.49 3.45 3.25
N ASP A 56 -10.75 3.11 1.99
CA ASP A 56 -11.30 4.04 1.00
C ASP A 56 -12.67 4.58 1.42
N ASN A 57 -13.54 3.71 1.96
CA ASN A 57 -14.85 4.12 2.46
C ASN A 57 -14.72 5.05 3.67
N TYR A 58 -13.83 4.73 4.59
CA TYR A 58 -13.54 5.58 5.75
C TYR A 58 -13.04 6.95 5.32
N TRP A 59 -12.12 7.01 4.35
CA TRP A 59 -11.58 8.27 3.86
C TRP A 59 -12.64 9.13 3.18
N ARG A 60 -13.52 8.50 2.36
CA ARG A 60 -14.69 9.18 1.79
C ARG A 60 -15.60 9.77 2.88
N GLY A 61 -15.79 9.06 3.99
CA GLY A 61 -16.58 9.51 5.13
C GLY A 61 -15.99 10.75 5.81
N ILE A 62 -14.66 10.78 6.04
CA ILE A 62 -14.02 11.96 6.63
C ILE A 62 -14.12 13.15 5.67
N ASN A 63 -13.83 12.96 4.38
CA ASN A 63 -13.91 14.04 3.39
C ASN A 63 -15.33 14.62 3.33
N THR A 64 -16.35 13.77 3.32
CA THR A 64 -17.76 14.20 3.37
C THR A 64 -18.05 15.02 4.62
N THR A 65 -17.54 14.61 5.79
CA THR A 65 -17.71 15.34 7.05
C THR A 65 -17.03 16.71 7.00
N ILE A 66 -15.80 16.77 6.49
CA ILE A 66 -15.06 18.04 6.35
C ILE A 66 -15.79 18.99 5.39
N ASP A 67 -16.27 18.49 4.25
CA ASP A 67 -17.01 19.28 3.27
C ASP A 67 -18.32 19.84 3.85
N GLN A 68 -18.95 19.13 4.77
CA GLN A 68 -20.16 19.59 5.45
C GLN A 68 -19.87 20.66 6.51
N LEU A 69 -18.72 20.59 7.20
CA LEU A 69 -18.30 21.58 8.19
C LEU A 69 -17.80 22.89 7.56
N GLY A 70 -17.25 22.82 6.34
CA GLY A 70 -16.78 23.97 5.60
C GLY A 70 -17.86 24.79 4.89
N ARG A 71 -19.13 24.37 4.99
CA ARG A 71 -20.31 25.15 4.58
C ARG A 71 -20.91 25.89 5.77
#